data_AF-A0A953IGQ2-F1
#
_entry.id   AF-A0A953IGQ2-F1
#
_cell.length_a   1.000
_cell.length_b   1.000
_cell.length_c   1.000
_cell.angle_alpha   90.00
_cell.angle_beta   90.00
_cell.angle_gamma   90.00
#
_symmetry.space_group_name_H-M   'P 1'
#
loop_
_entity.id
_entity.type
_entity.pdbx_description
1 polymer ?
#
loop_
_entity_poly.entity_id
_entity_poly.type
_entity_poly.pdbx_seq_one_letter_code
_entity_poly.pdbx_strand_id
1 'polypeptide(L)'
;YTRKRMKETELRASLREMRSAIDEYKRYSDGGLIEVDLGTDGYPAELETLVEGVDVIGQIDKQIRFLRRIPVDPMTGEAEWGLRSYQDDPDSTSWGGENVYDVYSLSQGTGLDRVPYSQW
;
A
#
# COMPACT_ATOMS: atom_id res chain seq x y z
N TYR A 1 13.73 -23.41 10.55
CA TYR A 1 13.02 -22.26 11.15
C TYR A 1 13.56 -20.90 10.71
N THR A 2 14.88 -20.71 10.52
CA THR A 2 15.48 -19.41 10.16
C THR A 2 14.94 -18.79 8.86
N ARG A 3 14.73 -19.58 7.79
CA ARG A 3 14.20 -19.07 6.51
C ARG A 3 12.80 -18.46 6.60
N LYS A 4 11.89 -19.05 7.40
CA LYS A 4 10.52 -18.53 7.56
C LYS A 4 10.54 -17.17 8.28
N ARG A 5 11.32 -17.06 9.36
CA ARG A 5 11.46 -15.81 10.12
C ARG A 5 12.10 -14.68 9.30
N MET A 6 13.05 -15.00 8.42
CA MET A 6 13.62 -14.03 7.48
C MET A 6 12.55 -13.50 6.51
N LYS A 7 11.82 -14.40 5.84
CA LYS A 7 10.71 -14.03 4.95
C LYS A 7 9.65 -13.16 5.63
N GLU A 8 9.29 -13.48 6.88
CA GLU A 8 8.35 -12.68 7.67
C GLU A 8 8.87 -11.27 7.99
N THR A 9 10.18 -11.15 8.23
CA THR A 9 10.81 -9.85 8.49
C THR A 9 10.84 -9.01 7.22
N GLU A 10 11.15 -9.64 6.08
CA GLU A 10 11.08 -9.01 4.76
C GLU A 10 9.65 -8.58 4.43
N LEU A 11 8.65 -9.44 4.66
CA LEU A 11 7.24 -9.13 4.42
C LEU A 11 6.80 -7.89 5.21
N ARG A 12 7.12 -7.85 6.50
CA ARG A 12 6.81 -6.69 7.35
C ARG A 12 7.54 -5.43 6.91
N ALA A 13 8.77 -5.55 6.41
CA ALA A 13 9.50 -4.41 5.87
C ALA A 13 8.83 -3.86 4.61
N SER A 14 8.44 -4.74 3.67
CA SER A 14 7.73 -4.37 2.44
C SER A 14 6.35 -3.75 2.72
N LEU A 15 5.55 -4.37 3.60
CA LEU A 15 4.26 -3.82 4.02
C LEU A 15 4.42 -2.43 4.65
N ARG A 16 5.41 -2.25 5.53
CA ARG A 16 5.69 -0.96 6.14
C ARG A 16 6.09 0.09 5.10
N GLU A 17 6.93 -0.28 4.12
CA GLU A 17 7.35 0.62 3.05
C GLU A 17 6.15 1.11 2.24
N MET A 18 5.27 0.20 1.82
CA MET A 18 4.06 0.56 1.06
C MET A 18 3.07 1.39 1.88
N ARG A 19 2.76 0.98 3.12
CA ARG A 19 1.89 1.75 4.02
C ARG A 19 2.43 3.16 4.27
N SER A 20 3.74 3.28 4.49
CA SER A 20 4.36 4.60 4.70
C SER A 20 4.26 5.48 3.45
N ALA A 21 4.32 4.89 2.25
CA ALA A 21 4.14 5.63 1.00
C ALA A 21 2.69 6.10 0.81
N ILE A 22 1.71 5.27 1.17
CA ILE A 22 0.29 5.64 1.16
C ILE A 22 0.02 6.76 2.17
N ASP A 23 0.55 6.63 3.38
CA ASP A 23 0.42 7.66 4.42
C ASP A 23 1.05 9.00 3.97
N GLU A 24 2.19 8.95 3.29
CA GLU A 24 2.83 10.14 2.74
C GLU A 24 1.98 10.75 1.63
N TYR A 25 1.43 9.96 0.72
CA TYR A 25 0.48 10.44 -0.30
C TYR A 25 -0.69 11.17 0.34
N LYS A 26 -1.31 10.58 1.37
CA LYS A 26 -2.40 11.18 2.12
C LYS A 26 -2.01 12.52 2.76
N ARG A 27 -0.79 12.64 3.31
CA ARG A 27 -0.29 13.93 3.85
C ARG A 27 -0.20 15.02 2.78
N TYR A 28 0.25 14.68 1.57
CA TYR A 28 0.31 15.63 0.46
C TYR A 28 -1.10 16.03 0.01
N SER A 29 -2.01 15.06 -0.05
CA SER A 29 -3.42 15.30 -0.37
C SER A 29 -4.08 16.24 0.66
N ASP A 30 -3.95 15.94 1.95
CA ASP A 30 -4.50 16.77 3.03
C ASP A 30 -3.86 18.16 3.08
N GLY A 31 -2.60 18.28 2.65
CA GLY A 31 -1.90 19.55 2.48
C GLY A 31 -2.32 20.35 1.25
N GLY A 32 -3.20 19.81 0.38
CA GLY A 32 -3.59 20.44 -0.88
C GLY A 32 -2.45 20.53 -1.90
N LEU A 33 -1.43 19.67 -1.77
CA LEU A 33 -0.25 19.64 -2.63
C LEU A 33 -0.44 18.73 -3.84
N ILE A 34 -1.45 17.86 -3.85
CA ILE A 34 -1.77 16.97 -4.98
C ILE A 34 -3.26 17.06 -5.28
N GLU A 35 -3.63 16.79 -6.52
CA GLU A 35 -5.04 16.75 -6.92
C GLU A 35 -5.71 15.50 -6.33
N VAL A 36 -6.90 15.68 -5.78
CA VAL A 36 -7.66 14.63 -5.11
C VAL A 36 -8.95 14.41 -5.88
N ASP A 37 -9.12 13.22 -6.42
CA ASP A 37 -10.37 12.82 -7.04
C ASP A 37 -11.49 12.68 -6.01
N LEU A 38 -12.69 13.11 -6.40
CA LEU A 38 -13.88 13.00 -5.56
C LEU A 38 -14.23 11.52 -5.34
N GLY A 39 -14.21 11.09 -4.07
CA GLY A 39 -14.50 9.70 -3.67
C GLY A 39 -13.28 8.87 -3.28
N THR A 40 -12.05 9.38 -3.48
CA THR A 40 -10.83 8.67 -3.05
C THR A 40 -10.40 9.05 -1.63
N ASP A 41 -11.05 10.04 -1.00
CA ASP A 41 -10.70 10.58 0.31
C ASP A 41 -9.23 11.01 0.43
N GLY A 42 -8.55 11.30 -0.68
CA GLY A 42 -7.14 11.69 -0.67
C GLY A 42 -6.16 10.52 -0.62
N TYR A 43 -6.62 9.31 -0.89
CA TYR A 43 -5.80 8.13 -1.11
C TYR A 43 -5.60 7.87 -2.61
N PRO A 44 -4.52 7.19 -3.00
CA PRO A 44 -4.30 6.85 -4.40
C PRO A 44 -5.35 5.83 -4.87
N ALA A 45 -5.78 5.93 -6.13
CA ALA A 45 -6.72 4.98 -6.73
C ALA A 45 -6.08 3.58 -6.93
N GLU A 46 -4.78 3.55 -7.21
CA GLU A 46 -4.00 2.35 -7.46
C GLU A 46 -2.57 2.47 -6.89
N LEU A 47 -1.93 1.32 -6.60
CA LEU A 47 -0.55 1.31 -6.13
C LEU A 47 0.44 1.86 -7.17
N GLU A 48 0.09 1.76 -8.46
CA GLU A 48 0.93 2.23 -9.56
C GLU A 48 1.10 3.75 -9.52
N THR A 49 0.08 4.50 -9.09
CA THR A 49 0.14 5.95 -8.88
C THR A 49 1.29 6.36 -7.95
N LEU A 50 1.59 5.55 -6.93
CA LEU A 50 2.70 5.81 -5.99
C LEU A 50 4.08 5.70 -6.66
N VAL A 51 4.18 4.93 -7.74
CA VAL A 51 5.43 4.66 -8.48
C VAL A 51 5.59 5.59 -9.68
N GLU A 52 4.53 5.78 -10.46
CA GLU A 52 4.52 6.72 -11.59
C GLU A 52 4.87 8.13 -11.12
N GLY A 53 4.31 8.50 -9.96
CA GLY A 53 4.48 9.77 -9.32
C GLY A 53 3.38 10.76 -9.72
N VAL A 54 3.11 11.70 -8.83
CA VAL A 54 2.03 12.67 -9.00
C VAL A 54 2.57 14.08 -9.04
N ASP A 55 1.93 14.90 -9.87
CA ASP A 55 2.25 16.31 -10.01
C ASP A 55 1.88 17.09 -8.75
N VAL A 56 2.80 17.95 -8.31
CA VAL A 56 2.59 18.79 -7.13
C VAL A 56 1.96 20.11 -7.54
N ILE A 57 0.79 20.41 -6.97
CA ILE A 57 0.09 21.66 -7.16
C ILE A 57 1.02 22.83 -6.78
N GLY A 58 1.22 23.75 -7.72
CA GLY A 58 2.08 24.92 -7.55
C GLY A 58 3.57 24.70 -7.87
N GLN A 59 3.99 23.50 -8.29
CA GLN A 59 5.33 23.24 -8.83
C GLN A 59 5.23 22.69 -10.25
N ILE A 60 5.62 23.50 -11.23
CA ILE A 60 5.63 23.10 -12.65
C ILE A 60 6.77 22.10 -12.87
N ASP A 61 6.49 21.00 -13.57
CA ASP A 61 7.43 19.91 -13.90
C ASP A 61 8.04 19.16 -12.70
N LYS A 62 7.39 19.19 -11.53
CA LYS A 62 7.86 18.44 -10.36
C LYS A 62 6.84 17.41 -9.91
N GLN A 63 7.18 16.16 -10.24
CA GLN A 63 6.45 14.97 -9.79
C GLN A 63 7.11 14.38 -8.55
N ILE A 64 6.29 13.95 -7.59
CA ILE A 64 6.74 13.22 -6.40
C ILE A 64 6.38 11.75 -6.56
N ARG A 65 7.39 10.90 -6.42
CA ARG A 65 7.24 9.45 -6.36
C ARG A 65 7.36 9.00 -4.92
N PHE A 66 6.33 8.35 -4.40
CA PHE A 66 6.30 7.84 -3.03
C PHE A 66 6.99 6.48 -2.91
N LEU A 67 6.94 5.68 -3.99
CA LEU A 67 7.62 4.39 -4.10
C LEU A 67 8.61 4.41 -5.27
N ARG A 68 9.75 3.73 -5.09
CA ARG A 68 10.72 3.49 -6.18
C ARG A 68 10.27 2.36 -7.11
N ARG A 69 9.55 1.39 -6.55
CA ARG A 69 8.93 0.22 -7.20
C ARG A 69 7.98 -0.44 -6.21
N ILE A 70 7.04 -1.23 -6.70
CA ILE A 70 6.23 -2.11 -5.85
C ILE A 70 7.13 -3.27 -5.38
N PRO A 71 7.27 -3.51 -4.07
CA PRO A 71 8.03 -4.65 -3.56
C PRO A 71 7.35 -5.97 -3.92
N VAL A 72 8.13 -7.03 -4.08
CA VAL A 72 7.63 -8.39 -4.28
C VAL A 72 7.28 -8.99 -2.92
N ASP A 73 6.13 -9.63 -2.80
CA ASP A 73 5.77 -10.36 -1.58
C ASP A 73 6.71 -11.57 -1.41
N PRO A 74 7.51 -11.66 -0.33
CA PRO A 74 8.45 -12.77 -0.12
C PRO A 74 7.78 -14.11 0.22
N MET A 75 6.47 -14.09 0.51
CA MET A 75 5.67 -15.28 0.79
C MET A 75 5.14 -15.93 -0.47
N THR A 76 4.53 -15.15 -1.38
CA THR A 76 4.02 -15.64 -2.69
C THR A 76 5.12 -15.67 -3.75
N GLY A 77 6.07 -14.74 -3.68
CA GLY A 77 7.10 -14.53 -4.71
C GLY A 77 6.65 -13.60 -5.84
N GLU A 78 5.47 -12.98 -5.71
CA GLU A 78 4.84 -12.15 -6.74
C GLU A 78 4.65 -10.72 -6.20
N ALA A 79 4.62 -9.72 -7.08
CA ALA A 79 4.33 -8.32 -6.71
C ALA A 79 2.82 -8.06 -6.61
N GLU A 80 2.06 -9.09 -6.24
CA GLU A 80 0.60 -9.04 -6.11
C GLU A 80 0.24 -8.91 -4.63
N TRP A 81 -0.45 -7.81 -4.33
CA TRP A 81 -0.88 -7.48 -2.99
C TRP A 81 -2.40 -7.33 -2.94
N GLY A 82 -3.00 -7.72 -1.83
CA GLY A 82 -4.39 -7.40 -1.54
C GLY A 82 -4.49 -5.94 -1.14
N LEU A 83 -5.52 -5.26 -1.62
CA LEU A 83 -5.80 -3.85 -1.36
C LEU A 83 -7.05 -3.72 -0.50
N ARG A 84 -7.10 -2.70 0.33
CA ARG A 84 -8.27 -2.35 1.15
C ARG A 84 -8.59 -0.86 0.97
N SER A 85 -9.87 -0.54 0.76
CA SER A 85 -10.35 0.84 0.69
C SER A 85 -10.46 1.45 2.09
N TYR A 86 -10.35 2.77 2.19
CA TYR A 86 -10.65 3.53 3.40
C TYR A 86 -12.13 3.42 3.78
N GLN A 87 -13.00 3.32 2.77
CA GLN A 87 -14.45 3.21 2.96
C GLN A 87 -14.90 1.78 3.30
N ASP A 88 -14.01 0.78 3.13
CA ASP A 88 -14.30 -0.60 3.50
C ASP A 88 -14.28 -0.77 5.03
N ASP A 89 -15.16 -1.64 5.54
CA ASP A 89 -15.13 -2.06 6.94
C ASP A 89 -13.74 -2.63 7.31
N PRO A 90 -13.27 -2.46 8.57
CA PRO A 90 -11.95 -2.93 9.00
C PRO A 90 -11.75 -4.45 8.87
N ASP A 91 -12.84 -5.21 8.83
CA ASP A 91 -12.86 -6.66 8.66
C ASP A 91 -13.21 -7.09 7.22
N SER A 92 -13.39 -6.15 6.29
CA SER A 92 -13.76 -6.47 4.91
C SER A 92 -12.58 -7.09 4.15
N THR A 93 -12.86 -8.19 3.46
CA THR A 93 -11.94 -8.90 2.55
C THR A 93 -12.20 -8.57 1.08
N SER A 94 -13.19 -7.72 0.80
CA SER A 94 -13.54 -7.27 -0.54
C SER A 94 -13.09 -5.83 -0.70
N TRP A 95 -12.30 -5.58 -1.73
CA TRP A 95 -11.87 -4.24 -2.08
C TRP A 95 -13.01 -3.49 -2.79
N GLY A 96 -13.44 -2.36 -2.22
CA GLY A 96 -14.47 -1.50 -2.80
C GLY A 96 -14.07 -0.84 -4.13
N GLY A 97 -12.78 -0.87 -4.50
CA GLY A 97 -12.29 -0.34 -5.77
C GLY A 97 -12.17 1.18 -5.83
N GLU A 98 -12.42 1.87 -4.71
CA GLU A 98 -12.49 3.33 -4.66
C GLU A 98 -11.13 3.97 -4.36
N ASN A 99 -10.34 3.37 -3.47
CA ASN A 99 -8.99 3.82 -3.16
C ASN A 99 -8.14 2.71 -2.53
N VAL A 100 -6.84 3.00 -2.38
CA VAL A 100 -5.87 2.15 -1.68
C VAL A 100 -5.50 2.81 -0.36
N TYR A 101 -6.14 2.35 0.71
CA TYR A 101 -5.83 2.73 2.09
C TYR A 101 -4.81 1.81 2.74
N ASP A 102 -5.01 0.50 2.58
CA ASP A 102 -4.13 -0.51 3.17
C ASP A 102 -3.79 -1.63 2.18
N VAL A 103 -2.67 -2.30 2.46
CA VAL A 103 -2.08 -3.34 1.62
C VAL A 103 -1.76 -4.56 2.48
N TYR A 104 -2.08 -5.75 2.00
CA TYR A 104 -1.83 -7.00 2.71
C TYR A 104 -1.36 -8.12 1.77
N SER A 105 -0.75 -9.17 2.32
CA SER A 105 -0.28 -10.32 1.53
C SER A 105 -1.44 -11.21 1.11
N LEU A 106 -1.44 -11.66 -0.15
CA LEU A 106 -2.37 -12.67 -0.67
C LEU A 106 -2.01 -14.10 -0.25
N SER A 107 -0.93 -14.27 0.52
CA SER A 107 -0.51 -15.58 0.99
C SER A 107 -1.56 -16.21 1.91
N GLN A 108 -2.00 -17.43 1.57
CA GLN A 108 -2.82 -18.27 2.46
C GLN A 108 -2.02 -18.85 3.65
N GLY A 109 -0.75 -18.47 3.77
CA GLY A 109 0.10 -18.90 4.87
C GLY A 109 -0.27 -18.25 6.20
N THR A 110 0.09 -18.94 7.29
CA THR A 110 0.01 -18.40 8.65
C THR A 110 1.41 -18.10 9.17
N GLY A 111 1.57 -16.94 9.79
CA GLY A 111 2.76 -16.52 10.50
C GLY A 111 3.17 -17.47 11.61
N LEU A 112 4.43 -17.36 12.04
CA LEU A 112 4.93 -18.06 13.24
C LEU A 112 4.15 -17.65 14.51
N ASP A 113 3.53 -16.48 14.51
CA ASP A 113 2.64 -15.95 15.54
C ASP A 113 1.19 -16.48 15.46
N ARG A 114 0.91 -17.41 14.52
CA ARG A 114 -0.43 -17.96 14.24
C ARG A 114 -1.42 -16.93 13.66
N VAL A 115 -0.95 -15.77 13.24
CA VAL A 115 -1.77 -14.78 12.54
C VAL A 115 -1.63 -15.00 11.03
N PRO A 116 -2.72 -15.04 10.25
CA PRO A 116 -2.65 -15.11 8.79
C PRO A 116 -1.88 -13.93 8.20
N TYR A 117 -1.08 -14.14 7.14
CA TYR A 117 -0.35 -13.03 6.50
C TYR A 117 -1.27 -11.98 5.86
N SER A 118 -2.52 -12.35 5.58
CA SER A 118 -3.56 -11.42 5.11
C SER A 118 -4.06 -10.46 6.19
N GLN A 119 -3.75 -10.70 7.47
CA GLN A 119 -4.14 -9.84 8.60
C GLN A 119 -2.95 -9.03 9.15
N TRP A 120 -1.81 -9.03 8.45
CA TRP A 120 -0.60 -8.33 8.88
C TRP A 120 -0.55 -6.88 8.45
#